data_AF-A0A820NYG6-F1
#
_entry.id   AF-A0A820NYG6-F1
#
_cell.length_a   1.000
_cell.length_b   1.000
_cell.length_c   1.000
_cell.angle_alpha   90.00
_cell.angle_beta   90.00
_cell.angle_gamma   90.00
#
_symmetry.space_group_name_H-M   'P 1'
#
loop_
_entity.id
_entity.type
_entity.pdbx_description
1 polymer ?
#
loop_
_entity_poly.entity_id
_entity_poly.type
_entity_poly.pdbx_seq_one_letter_code
_entity_poly.pdbx_strand_id
1 'polypeptide(L)'
;GDTMNFVTVFGVLFSSIIGLLAGANRVEWGGLSNPNRSIPTGSISAIIYVFIIYIIETLLIAATTDRYTLLNNYLFLQEINIWQPFVTTGTIFAVFSACLSSLIGASRILEALSIDEIFGKHIFY
;
A
#
# COMPACT_ATOMS: atom_id res chain seq x y z
N GLY A 1 17.32 -23.63 3.14
CA GLY A 1 17.16 -22.21 2.80
C GLY A 1 16.12 -22.15 1.73
N ASP A 2 14.92 -21.68 2.05
CA ASP A 2 13.82 -21.72 1.10
C ASP A 2 14.14 -20.84 -0.11
N THR A 3 14.30 -21.47 -1.27
CA THR A 3 14.40 -20.77 -2.54
C THR A 3 13.08 -20.04 -2.77
N MET A 4 13.12 -18.70 -2.81
CA MET A 4 11.94 -17.90 -3.14
C MET A 4 11.40 -18.31 -4.52
N ASN A 5 10.21 -18.89 -4.54
CA ASN A 5 9.54 -19.30 -5.76
C ASN A 5 8.76 -18.13 -6.37
N PHE A 6 8.54 -18.17 -7.68
CA PHE A 6 7.79 -17.15 -8.42
C PHE A 6 6.44 -16.82 -7.76
N VAL A 7 5.72 -17.86 -7.31
CA VAL A 7 4.40 -17.71 -6.66
C VAL A 7 4.50 -16.89 -5.37
N THR A 8 5.55 -17.07 -4.58
CA THR A 8 5.77 -16.32 -3.33
C THR A 8 6.04 -14.85 -3.63
N VAL A 9 6.92 -14.56 -4.58
CA VAL A 9 7.25 -13.18 -4.99
C VAL A 9 6.02 -12.50 -5.59
N PHE A 10 5.28 -13.20 -6.45
CA PHE A 10 4.02 -12.73 -7.01
C PHE A 10 2.99 -12.42 -5.91
N GLY A 11 2.82 -13.31 -4.92
CA GLY A 11 1.88 -13.11 -3.82
C GLY A 11 2.17 -11.85 -3.00
N VAL A 12 3.44 -11.58 -2.71
CA VAL A 12 3.86 -10.35 -2.01
C VAL A 12 3.56 -9.12 -2.87
N LEU A 13 3.98 -9.10 -4.13
CA LEU A 13 3.73 -7.97 -5.03
C LEU A 13 2.24 -7.72 -5.28
N PHE A 14 1.47 -8.78 -5.47
CA PHE A 14 0.02 -8.71 -5.68
C PHE A 14 -0.67 -8.10 -4.46
N SER A 15 -0.34 -8.57 -3.25
CA SER A 15 -0.89 -8.01 -2.02
C SER A 15 -0.59 -6.52 -1.86
N SER A 16 0.63 -6.08 -2.22
CA SER A 16 1.02 -4.66 -2.17
C SER A 16 0.20 -3.78 -3.11
N ILE A 17 -0.01 -4.23 -4.35
CA ILE A 17 -0.78 -3.49 -5.36
C ILE A 17 -2.26 -3.38 -4.93
N ILE A 18 -2.87 -4.48 -4.46
CA ILE A 18 -4.26 -4.46 -3.98
C ILE A 18 -4.45 -3.48 -2.82
N GLY A 19 -3.49 -3.42 -1.88
CA GLY A 19 -3.51 -2.44 -0.78
C GLY A 19 -3.46 -0.99 -1.25
N LEU A 20 -2.67 -0.68 -2.28
CA LEU A 20 -2.59 0.64 -2.90
C LEU A 20 -3.92 1.05 -3.56
N LEU A 21 -4.56 0.13 -4.30
CA LEU A 21 -5.87 0.39 -4.92
C LEU A 21 -6.98 0.58 -3.87
N ALA A 22 -6.96 -0.18 -2.77
CA ALA A 22 -7.90 -0.02 -1.67
C ALA A 22 -7.78 1.37 -0.99
N GLY A 23 -6.55 1.91 -0.91
CA GLY A 23 -6.30 3.27 -0.44
C GLY A 23 -6.79 4.36 -1.40
N ALA A 24 -6.66 4.14 -2.72
CA ALA A 24 -7.09 5.11 -3.75
C ALA A 24 -8.60 5.25 -3.88
N ASN A 25 -9.38 4.26 -3.44
CA ASN A 25 -10.85 4.27 -3.48
C ASN A 25 -11.51 5.02 -2.31
N ARG A 26 -10.76 5.83 -1.54
CA ARG A 26 -11.32 6.69 -0.50
C ARG A 26 -12.10 7.85 -1.14
N VAL A 27 -13.41 7.66 -1.27
CA VAL A 27 -14.36 8.76 -1.45
C VAL A 27 -14.51 9.44 -0.09
N GLU A 28 -13.76 10.52 0.13
CA GLU A 28 -14.14 11.47 1.17
C GLU A 28 -15.56 11.94 0.88
N TRP A 29 -16.42 11.74 1.87
CA TRP A 29 -17.86 11.92 1.81
C TRP A 29 -18.16 13.38 1.43
N GLY A 30 -18.44 13.63 0.15
CA GLY A 30 -18.88 14.93 -0.37
C GLY A 30 -17.83 15.84 -1.02
N GLY A 31 -16.56 15.42 -1.18
CA GLY A 31 -15.48 16.32 -1.66
C GLY A 31 -15.18 16.33 -3.17
N LEU A 32 -15.72 15.39 -3.95
CA LEU A 32 -15.39 15.24 -5.37
C LEU A 32 -16.42 15.94 -6.26
N SER A 33 -15.97 16.97 -6.99
CA SER A 33 -16.82 17.72 -7.93
C SER A 33 -17.52 16.83 -8.97
N ASN A 34 -16.92 15.69 -9.38
CA ASN A 34 -17.49 14.73 -10.33
C ASN A 34 -17.02 13.28 -10.06
N PRO A 35 -17.65 12.51 -9.16
CA PRO A 35 -17.17 11.20 -8.73
C PRO A 35 -17.09 10.16 -9.86
N ASN A 36 -18.03 10.19 -10.81
CA ASN A 36 -18.09 9.21 -11.90
C ASN A 36 -16.89 9.28 -12.86
N ARG A 37 -16.20 10.45 -12.92
CA ARG A 37 -14.99 10.64 -13.74
C ARG A 37 -13.73 10.67 -12.89
N SER A 38 -13.75 11.33 -11.73
CA SER A 38 -12.56 11.54 -10.90
C SER A 38 -12.00 10.26 -10.29
N ILE A 39 -12.86 9.29 -9.95
CA ILE A 39 -12.43 7.99 -9.41
C ILE A 39 -11.61 7.21 -10.44
N PRO A 40 -12.14 6.87 -11.64
CA PRO A 40 -11.36 6.09 -12.61
C PRO A 40 -10.10 6.83 -13.06
N THR A 41 -10.16 8.16 -13.28
CA THR A 41 -8.96 8.90 -13.69
C THR A 41 -7.90 8.98 -12.59
N GLY A 42 -8.31 9.10 -11.32
CA GLY A 42 -7.40 9.15 -10.18
C GLY A 42 -6.74 7.81 -9.89
N SER A 43 -7.50 6.72 -9.94
CA SER A 43 -6.95 5.37 -9.73
C SER A 43 -5.97 4.98 -10.85
N ILE A 44 -6.32 5.26 -12.12
CA ILE A 44 -5.44 4.93 -13.26
C ILE A 44 -4.16 5.76 -13.22
N SER A 45 -4.22 7.05 -12.91
CA SER A 45 -3.02 7.88 -12.80
C SER A 45 -2.12 7.46 -11.64
N ALA A 46 -2.69 7.07 -10.50
CA ALA A 46 -1.94 6.52 -9.37
C ALA A 46 -1.24 5.20 -9.72
N ILE A 47 -1.92 4.28 -10.41
CA ILE A 47 -1.32 3.01 -10.85
C ILE A 47 -0.13 3.27 -11.80
N ILE A 48 -0.30 4.15 -12.78
CA ILE A 48 0.78 4.49 -13.72
C ILE A 48 1.97 5.12 -12.98
N TYR A 49 1.70 6.02 -12.04
CA TYR A 49 2.74 6.65 -11.23
C TYR A 49 3.54 5.61 -10.43
N VAL A 50 2.86 4.72 -9.70
CA VAL A 50 3.52 3.65 -8.93
C VAL A 50 4.32 2.71 -9.83
N PHE A 51 3.77 2.36 -11.01
CA PHE A 51 4.47 1.52 -11.97
C PHE A 51 5.80 2.15 -12.43
N ILE A 52 5.79 3.45 -12.75
CA ILE A 52 7.01 4.17 -13.16
C ILE A 52 8.02 4.20 -12.02
N ILE A 53 7.59 4.48 -10.79
CA ILE A 53 8.46 4.49 -9.61
C ILE A 53 9.12 3.12 -9.40
N TYR A 54 8.36 2.02 -9.51
CA TYR A 54 8.93 0.67 -9.36
C TYR A 54 9.96 0.33 -10.43
N ILE A 55 9.75 0.74 -11.69
CA ILE A 55 10.74 0.52 -12.75
C ILE A 55 12.02 1.31 -12.47
N ILE A 56 11.89 2.57 -12.09
CA ILE A 56 13.03 3.43 -11.74
C ILE A 56 13.80 2.84 -10.56
N GLU A 57 13.11 2.52 -9.47
CA GLU A 57 13.73 1.96 -8.26
C GLU A 57 14.46 0.65 -8.56
N THR A 58 13.82 -0.26 -9.30
CA THR A 58 14.43 -1.55 -9.70
C THR A 58 15.71 -1.34 -10.51
N LEU A 59 15.71 -0.37 -11.45
CA LEU A 59 16.90 -0.05 -12.25
C LEU A 59 18.03 0.55 -11.39
N LEU A 60 17.70 1.47 -10.46
CA LEU A 60 18.69 2.06 -9.56
C LEU A 60 19.32 1.00 -8.64
N ILE A 61 18.50 0.11 -8.07
CA ILE A 61 18.98 -0.99 -7.22
C ILE A 61 19.87 -1.94 -8.03
N ALA A 62 19.43 -2.32 -9.23
CA ALA A 62 20.22 -3.20 -10.12
C ALA A 62 21.57 -2.60 -10.53
N ALA A 63 21.66 -1.27 -10.64
CA ALA A 63 22.90 -0.56 -10.97
C ALA A 63 23.83 -0.35 -9.76
N THR A 64 23.30 -0.38 -8.53
CA THR A 64 24.04 0.01 -7.32
C THR A 64 24.38 -1.18 -6.41
N THR A 65 23.67 -2.30 -6.50
CA THR A 65 23.75 -3.39 -5.51
C THR A 65 24.04 -4.76 -6.12
N ASP A 66 24.99 -5.48 -5.54
CA ASP A 66 25.28 -6.87 -5.89
C ASP A 66 24.17 -7.85 -5.47
N ARG A 67 23.98 -8.89 -6.28
CA ARG A 67 22.98 -9.95 -6.05
C ARG A 67 23.12 -10.63 -4.69
N TYR A 68 24.35 -10.76 -4.18
CA TYR A 68 24.60 -11.37 -2.88
C TYR A 68 23.99 -10.56 -1.73
N THR A 69 24.14 -9.22 -1.77
CA THR A 69 23.58 -8.33 -0.75
C THR A 69 22.06 -8.33 -0.78
N LEU A 70 21.46 -8.36 -1.98
CA LEU A 70 20.00 -8.41 -2.15
C LEU A 70 19.35 -9.69 -1.59
N LEU A 71 20.07 -10.82 -1.61
CA LEU A 71 19.56 -12.10 -1.11
C LEU A 71 19.75 -12.28 0.40
N ASN A 72 20.80 -11.68 0.97
CA ASN A 72 21.16 -11.87 2.37
C ASN A 72 20.65 -10.77 3.29
N ASN A 73 20.41 -9.56 2.77
CA ASN A 73 20.02 -8.41 3.60
C ASN A 73 18.75 -7.75 3.06
N TYR A 74 17.65 -7.87 3.81
CA TYR A 74 16.39 -7.20 3.51
C TYR A 74 16.42 -5.68 3.77
N LEU A 75 17.40 -5.21 4.55
CA LEU A 75 17.60 -3.80 4.91
C LEU A 75 18.70 -3.15 4.07
N PHE A 76 19.07 -3.74 2.92
CA PHE A 76 20.13 -3.24 2.03
C PHE A 76 19.95 -1.76 1.65
N LEU A 77 18.71 -1.28 1.55
CA LEU A 77 18.40 0.12 1.26
C LEU A 77 18.95 1.10 2.31
N GLN A 78 19.12 0.67 3.57
CA GLN A 78 19.72 1.52 4.61
C GLN A 78 21.23 1.70 4.40
N GLU A 79 21.92 0.68 3.90
CA GLU A 79 23.37 0.69 3.71
C GLU A 79 23.80 1.53 2.49
N ILE A 80 22.93 1.65 1.49
CA ILE A 80 23.21 2.37 0.23
C ILE A 80 22.83 3.85 0.32
N ASN A 81 21.99 4.23 1.29
CA ASN A 81 21.49 5.59 1.39
C ASN A 81 22.54 6.57 1.92
N ILE A 82 22.49 7.82 1.43
CA ILE A 82 23.38 8.92 1.82
C ILE A 82 23.37 9.15 3.34
N TRP A 83 22.21 8.94 3.98
CA TRP A 83 22.07 8.98 5.43
C TRP A 83 21.23 7.80 5.94
N GLN A 84 21.92 6.87 6.62
CA GLN A 84 21.39 5.59 7.11
C GLN A 84 20.03 5.65 7.84
N PRO A 85 19.72 6.62 8.73
CA PRO A 85 18.42 6.65 9.41
C PRO A 85 17.24 7.14 8.56
N PHE A 86 17.48 7.78 7.40
CA PHE A 86 16.42 8.43 6.63
C PHE A 86 15.42 7.43 6.02
N VAL A 87 15.90 6.27 5.58
CA VAL A 87 15.04 5.19 5.06
C VAL A 87 14.15 4.63 6.18
N THR A 88 14.70 4.46 7.36
CA THR A 88 13.98 3.93 8.53
C THR A 88 12.90 4.89 9.01
N THR A 89 13.21 6.19 9.12
CA THR A 89 12.20 7.18 9.52
C THR A 89 11.08 7.29 8.49
N GLY A 90 11.43 7.35 7.19
CA GLY A 90 10.45 7.34 6.10
C GLY A 90 9.54 6.11 6.13
N THR A 91 10.09 4.93 6.37
CA THR A 91 9.33 3.69 6.48
C THR A 91 8.38 3.71 7.69
N ILE A 92 8.83 4.20 8.85
CA ILE A 92 7.98 4.33 10.05
C ILE A 92 6.81 5.29 9.78
N PHE A 93 7.08 6.46 9.17
CA PHE A 93 6.02 7.41 8.82
C PHE A 93 5.05 6.84 7.78
N ALA A 94 5.54 6.11 6.78
CA ALA A 94 4.69 5.47 5.76
C ALA A 94 3.79 4.39 6.38
N VAL A 95 4.34 3.52 7.23
CA VAL A 95 3.59 2.48 7.94
C VAL A 95 2.56 3.10 8.88
N PHE A 96 2.94 4.16 9.60
CA PHE A 96 2.02 4.87 10.49
C PHE A 96 0.86 5.51 9.73
N SER A 97 1.14 6.18 8.61
CA SER A 97 0.12 6.75 7.71
C SER A 97 -0.83 5.67 7.17
N ALA A 98 -0.30 4.53 6.74
CA ALA A 98 -1.07 3.39 6.26
C ALA A 98 -1.96 2.78 7.37
N CYS A 99 -1.44 2.67 8.60
CA CYS A 99 -2.17 2.17 9.76
C CYS A 99 -3.32 3.10 10.17
N LEU A 100 -3.07 4.41 10.21
CA LEU A 100 -4.12 5.39 10.54
C LEU A 100 -5.22 5.40 9.47
N SER A 101 -4.80 5.34 8.21
CA SER A 101 -5.68 5.18 7.05
C SER A 101 -6.59 3.95 7.16
N SER A 102 -6.04 2.78 7.48
CA SER A 102 -6.84 1.55 7.63
C SER A 102 -7.73 1.57 8.87
N LEU A 103 -7.27 2.16 9.98
CA LEU A 103 -8.06 2.32 11.20
C LEU A 103 -9.30 3.19 10.97
N ILE A 104 -9.14 4.34 10.31
CA ILE A 104 -10.25 5.25 9.95
C ILE A 104 -11.19 4.58 8.94
N GLY A 105 -10.64 3.84 7.97
CA GLY A 105 -11.45 3.08 7.02
C GLY A 105 -12.33 2.02 7.73
N ALA A 106 -11.75 1.25 8.65
CA ALA A 106 -12.44 0.20 9.38
C ALA A 106 -13.53 0.76 10.33
N SER A 107 -13.23 1.84 11.06
CA SER A 107 -14.22 2.44 11.98
C SER A 107 -15.45 2.96 11.23
N ARG A 108 -15.25 3.59 10.06
CA ARG A 108 -16.35 4.08 9.20
C ARG A 108 -17.17 2.95 8.59
N ILE A 109 -16.53 1.85 8.19
CA ILE A 109 -17.27 0.66 7.72
C ILE A 109 -18.11 0.11 8.88
N LEU A 110 -17.56 -0.01 10.09
CA LEU A 110 -18.30 -0.48 11.26
C LEU A 110 -19.46 0.46 11.64
N GLU A 111 -19.25 1.77 11.55
CA GLU A 111 -20.29 2.78 11.75
C GLU A 111 -21.41 2.64 10.72
N ALA A 112 -21.09 2.54 9.43
CA ALA A 112 -22.07 2.31 8.37
C ALA A 112 -22.84 1.00 8.60
N LEU A 113 -22.14 -0.09 8.97
CA LEU A 113 -22.77 -1.36 9.34
C LEU A 113 -23.73 -1.24 10.53
N SER A 114 -23.40 -0.40 11.52
CA SER A 114 -24.26 -0.17 12.69
C SER A 114 -25.49 0.67 12.36
N ILE A 115 -25.39 1.60 11.40
CA ILE A 115 -26.50 2.46 10.98
C ILE A 115 -27.43 1.72 10.01
N ASP A 116 -26.88 0.89 9.12
CA ASP A 116 -27.65 0.12 8.14
C ASP A 116 -28.49 -1.02 8.75
N GLU A 117 -28.46 -1.20 10.09
CA GLU A 117 -29.15 -2.26 10.85
C GLU A 117 -29.13 -3.62 10.15
N ILE A 118 -28.03 -3.96 9.47
CA ILE A 118 -27.97 -5.15 8.60
C ILE A 118 -28.02 -6.45 9.41
N PHE A 119 -27.69 -6.36 10.70
CA PHE A 119 -27.85 -7.42 11.70
C PHE A 119 -29.13 -7.25 12.55
N GLY A 120 -30.08 -6.43 12.11
CA GLY A 120 -31.25 -5.98 12.86
C GLY A 120 -32.10 -7.08 13.49
N LYS A 121 -32.38 -6.89 14.79
CA LYS A 121 -33.46 -7.45 15.63
C LYS A 121 -33.55 -8.95 15.89
N HIS A 122 -32.86 -9.82 15.16
CA HIS A 122 -32.96 -11.28 15.38
C HIS A 122 -31.98 -11.87 16.41
N ILE A 123 -31.04 -11.07 16.93
CA ILE A 123 -30.03 -11.50 17.92
C ILE A 123 -30.39 -11.09 19.35
N PHE A 124 -31.41 -10.24 19.54
CA PHE A 124 -31.87 -9.73 20.84
C PHE A 124 -33.29 -10.18 21.22
N TYR A 125 -33.67 -11.41 20.85
CA TYR A 125 -34.81 -12.11 21.46
C TYR A 125 -34.37 -13.48 21.96
#